data_AF-A0A182T5C0-F1
#
_entry.id   AF-A0A182T5C0-F1
#
_cell.length_a   1.000
_cell.length_b   1.000
_cell.length_c   1.000
_cell.angle_alpha   90.00
_cell.angle_beta   90.00
_cell.angle_gamma   90.00
#
_symmetry.space_group_name_H-M   'P 1'
#
loop_
_entity.id
_entity.type
_entity.pdbx_description
1 polymer ?
#
loop_
_entity_poly.entity_id
_entity_poly.type
_entity_poly.pdbx_seq_one_letter_code
_entity_poly.pdbx_strand_id
1 'polypeptide(L)'
;MPLSTDANLFSHEVQRANVSGNLDAPEGGFDAIMQAIVCREQIGWREKARRLLLFSTDAGFHYAGDGKLGGVITPNDGECHLDHNGRYTHSTTQDYPSISQINLKVKQNAINVIFAVTAEELSVYEQLSRLVEGSSAAKLSNDSSNIVSLVRDQYNKISSSVEMKDNRTDNVIDVKYYSRCRNTNGALQQTNRCEGLKVGDVVTFEAHITLLQCPNDPRDWHQVLQIYPVGINESLTVDIEMLCSCPCEHPSDPEYRERADECSNAGTYKCGICECDGTNHGQRCECSALDSLLEPGMVDACRMSNASEECSGRGQCVCGVCVCERRPNPDELIEGRYCECDNFSCDRPGGLLCSGPDHGRCVCGQCECRDGWTGPACDCRASNETCMPPGGGELCSGHGTCECGTCRCTVTEDGRYTG
;
A
#
# COMPACT_ATOMS: atom_id res chain seq x y z
N MET A 1 -20.46 11.20 44.45
CA MET A 1 -19.43 12.15 44.96
C MET A 1 -18.40 12.43 43.87
N PRO A 2 -17.93 13.67 43.69
CA PRO A 2 -16.79 13.99 42.82
C PRO A 2 -15.47 13.41 43.38
N LEU A 3 -14.45 13.32 42.53
CA LEU A 3 -13.09 12.91 42.91
C LEU A 3 -12.52 13.88 43.96
N SER A 4 -12.06 13.31 45.09
CA SER A 4 -11.55 14.06 46.23
C SER A 4 -10.37 13.32 46.88
N THR A 5 -9.51 14.06 47.59
CA THR A 5 -8.43 13.50 48.42
C THR A 5 -8.89 13.08 49.81
N ASP A 6 -10.14 13.37 50.18
CA ASP A 6 -10.72 13.02 51.48
C ASP A 6 -11.25 11.57 51.50
N ALA A 7 -10.44 10.66 52.03
CA ALA A 7 -10.80 9.26 52.17
C ALA A 7 -11.89 9.00 53.22
N ASN A 8 -12.02 9.87 54.24
CA ASN A 8 -13.06 9.72 55.26
C ASN A 8 -14.43 10.07 54.68
N LEU A 9 -14.50 11.13 53.87
CA LEU A 9 -15.70 11.47 53.12
C LEU A 9 -16.13 10.30 52.22
N PHE A 10 -15.20 9.70 51.48
CA PHE A 10 -15.49 8.52 50.66
C PHE A 10 -16.10 7.38 51.49
N SER A 11 -15.47 7.01 52.61
CA SER A 11 -15.98 5.95 53.48
C SER A 11 -17.39 6.25 54.00
N HIS A 12 -17.66 7.51 54.36
CA HIS A 12 -18.95 7.93 54.88
C HIS A 12 -20.04 7.91 53.79
N GLU A 13 -19.75 8.38 52.58
CA GLU A 13 -20.70 8.34 51.46
C GLU A 13 -21.02 6.90 51.03
N VAL A 14 -20.02 6.01 51.02
CA VAL A 14 -20.24 4.57 50.74
C VAL A 14 -21.14 3.91 51.78
N GLN A 15 -20.92 4.20 53.08
CA GLN A 15 -21.76 3.65 54.15
C GLN A 15 -23.21 4.15 54.11
N ARG A 16 -23.44 5.35 53.54
CA ARG A 16 -24.77 5.93 53.36
C ARG A 16 -25.50 5.46 52.10
N ALA A 17 -24.80 4.81 51.19
CA ALA A 17 -25.40 4.36 49.93
C ALA A 17 -26.40 3.23 50.19
N ASN A 18 -27.64 3.43 49.77
CA ASN A 18 -28.68 2.40 49.85
C ASN A 18 -28.55 1.44 48.66
N VAL A 19 -28.79 0.16 48.91
CA VAL A 19 -28.92 -0.86 47.87
C VAL A 19 -30.32 -0.76 47.26
N SER A 20 -30.40 -0.90 45.93
CA SER A 20 -31.66 -1.01 45.18
C SER A 20 -31.77 -2.40 44.56
N GLY A 21 -32.83 -2.65 43.79
CA GLY A 21 -33.01 -3.90 43.05
C GLY A 21 -33.77 -3.68 41.76
N ASN A 22 -33.52 -4.53 40.77
CA ASN A 22 -34.17 -4.58 39.46
C ASN A 22 -34.97 -5.88 39.28
N LEU A 23 -35.68 -5.99 38.16
CA LEU A 23 -36.59 -7.11 37.87
C LEU A 23 -35.91 -8.21 37.05
N ASP A 24 -35.09 -7.81 36.09
CA ASP A 24 -34.30 -8.67 35.22
C ASP A 24 -32.86 -8.84 35.72
N ALA A 25 -32.13 -9.79 35.14
CA ALA A 25 -30.78 -10.11 35.58
C ALA A 25 -29.71 -9.11 35.10
N PRO A 26 -29.67 -8.67 33.82
CA PRO A 26 -28.68 -7.70 33.38
C PRO A 26 -28.91 -6.32 34.00
N GLU A 27 -27.82 -5.58 34.22
CA GLU A 27 -27.88 -4.24 34.79
C GLU A 27 -27.61 -3.13 33.76
N GLY A 28 -28.10 -1.92 34.03
CA GLY A 28 -27.85 -0.72 33.23
C GLY A 28 -26.47 -0.09 33.42
N GLY A 29 -25.43 -0.89 33.72
CA GLY A 29 -24.11 -0.40 34.08
C GLY A 29 -23.40 0.42 32.99
N PHE A 30 -23.76 0.20 31.72
CA PHE A 30 -23.21 0.90 30.57
C PHE A 30 -23.58 2.39 30.54
N ASP A 31 -24.79 2.76 30.98
CA ASP A 31 -25.15 4.17 31.16
C ASP A 31 -24.25 4.85 32.21
N ALA A 32 -24.03 4.16 33.33
CA ALA A 32 -23.18 4.67 34.40
C ALA A 32 -21.72 4.84 33.94
N ILE A 33 -21.19 3.88 33.18
CA ILE A 33 -19.86 3.98 32.57
C ILE A 33 -19.79 5.18 31.63
N MET A 34 -20.75 5.33 30.72
CA MET A 34 -20.78 6.45 29.77
C MET A 34 -20.78 7.79 30.50
N GLN A 35 -21.70 7.98 31.45
CA GLN A 35 -21.81 9.23 32.20
C GLN A 35 -20.55 9.51 33.04
N ALA A 36 -19.95 8.48 33.66
CA ALA A 36 -18.70 8.64 34.41
C ALA A 36 -17.51 9.06 33.52
N ILE A 37 -17.51 8.67 32.24
CA ILE A 37 -16.47 9.05 31.27
C ILE A 37 -16.66 10.49 30.80
N VAL A 38 -17.88 10.86 30.39
CA VAL A 38 -18.13 12.11 29.66
C VAL A 38 -18.43 13.31 30.57
N CYS A 39 -18.93 13.09 31.79
CA CYS A 39 -19.18 14.14 32.78
C CYS A 39 -17.91 14.56 33.52
N ARG A 40 -16.91 15.06 32.77
CA ARG A 40 -15.57 15.36 33.29
C ARG A 40 -15.56 16.31 34.48
N GLU A 41 -16.40 17.35 34.44
CA GLU A 41 -16.45 18.38 35.48
C GLU A 41 -17.15 17.87 36.74
N GLN A 42 -18.28 17.17 36.59
CA GLN A 42 -19.07 16.63 37.69
C GLN A 42 -18.34 15.50 38.42
N ILE A 43 -17.61 14.65 37.68
CA ILE A 43 -16.77 13.60 38.26
C ILE A 43 -15.45 14.19 38.79
N GLY A 44 -14.91 15.24 38.15
CA GLY A 44 -13.67 15.89 38.56
C GLY A 44 -12.40 15.24 38.00
N TRP A 45 -12.45 14.73 36.76
CA TRP A 45 -11.27 14.13 36.12
C TRP A 45 -10.15 15.17 35.96
N ARG A 46 -8.96 14.87 36.51
CA ARG A 46 -7.79 15.75 36.37
C ARG A 46 -7.16 15.63 34.99
N GLU A 47 -6.63 16.73 34.46
CA GLU A 47 -5.92 16.74 33.17
C GLU A 47 -4.61 15.96 33.22
N LYS A 48 -3.78 16.22 34.23
CA LYS A 48 -2.45 15.59 34.40
C LYS A 48 -2.51 14.43 35.38
N ALA A 49 -3.33 13.43 35.09
CA ALA A 49 -3.41 12.21 35.88
C ALA A 49 -3.82 11.02 35.02
N ARG A 50 -3.36 9.84 35.41
CA ARG A 50 -3.93 8.61 34.89
C ARG A 50 -5.33 8.42 35.46
N ARG A 51 -6.31 8.19 34.57
CA ARG A 51 -7.72 8.09 34.91
C ARG A 51 -8.10 6.62 34.95
N LEU A 52 -8.62 6.16 36.10
CA LEU A 52 -9.01 4.77 36.34
C LEU A 52 -10.49 4.72 36.71
N LEU A 53 -11.28 4.02 35.93
CA LEU A 53 -12.69 3.76 36.19
C LEU A 53 -12.85 2.31 36.63
N LEU A 54 -13.14 2.09 37.91
CA LEU A 54 -13.45 0.76 38.44
C LEU A 54 -14.95 0.51 38.31
N PHE A 55 -15.32 -0.50 37.53
CA PHE A 55 -16.69 -0.97 37.38
C PHE A 55 -16.83 -2.32 38.07
N SER A 56 -17.71 -2.43 39.06
CA SER A 56 -17.93 -3.66 39.82
C SER A 56 -19.39 -4.11 39.72
N THR A 57 -19.61 -5.37 39.37
CA THR A 57 -20.94 -5.99 39.33
C THR A 57 -20.81 -7.51 39.43
N ASP A 58 -21.89 -8.18 39.82
CA ASP A 58 -22.03 -9.63 39.81
C ASP A 58 -22.93 -10.14 38.67
N ALA A 59 -23.37 -9.25 37.78
CA ALA A 59 -24.29 -9.55 36.69
C ALA A 59 -23.81 -9.06 35.31
N GLY A 60 -24.53 -9.51 34.28
CA GLY A 60 -24.38 -9.02 32.91
C GLY A 60 -24.81 -7.56 32.75
N PHE A 61 -24.76 -7.06 31.51
CA PHE A 61 -25.06 -5.66 31.18
C PHE A 61 -26.07 -5.55 30.04
N HIS A 62 -26.90 -4.51 30.09
CA HIS A 62 -27.66 -4.05 28.93
C HIS A 62 -26.81 -3.21 27.99
N TYR A 63 -27.16 -3.25 26.70
CA TYR A 63 -26.50 -2.49 25.65
C TYR A 63 -27.51 -1.98 24.61
N ALA A 64 -27.05 -1.11 23.71
CA ALA A 64 -27.89 -0.49 22.68
C ALA A 64 -28.80 -1.51 21.96
N GLY A 65 -30.09 -1.20 21.93
CA GLY A 65 -31.17 -2.04 21.41
C GLY A 65 -32.09 -2.58 22.50
N ASP A 66 -31.59 -2.82 23.71
CA ASP A 66 -32.38 -3.39 24.81
C ASP A 66 -33.45 -2.42 25.31
N GLY A 67 -33.19 -1.11 25.28
CA GLY A 67 -34.15 -0.07 25.69
C GLY A 67 -35.44 -0.08 24.87
N LYS A 68 -35.43 -0.67 23.67
CA LYS A 68 -36.62 -0.86 22.83
C LYS A 68 -37.73 -1.62 23.54
N LEU A 69 -37.39 -2.58 24.42
CA LEU A 69 -38.37 -3.33 25.21
C LEU A 69 -39.10 -2.42 26.22
N GLY A 70 -38.42 -1.37 26.71
CA GLY A 70 -38.99 -0.34 27.59
C GLY A 70 -39.61 0.85 26.85
N GLY A 71 -39.69 0.81 25.51
CA GLY A 71 -40.19 1.93 24.69
C GLY A 71 -39.18 3.06 24.50
N VAL A 72 -37.93 2.87 24.91
CA VAL A 72 -36.85 3.85 24.77
C VAL A 72 -36.05 3.54 23.50
N ILE A 73 -36.32 4.30 22.44
CA ILE A 73 -35.75 4.06 21.10
C ILE A 73 -34.75 5.13 20.65
N THR A 74 -34.58 6.19 21.43
CA THR A 74 -33.63 7.27 21.12
C THR A 74 -32.23 6.76 21.42
N PRO A 75 -31.29 6.75 20.45
CA PRO A 75 -29.92 6.33 20.73
C PRO A 75 -29.24 7.22 21.77
N ASN A 76 -28.33 6.64 22.55
CA ASN A 76 -27.45 7.39 23.44
C ASN A 76 -26.63 8.42 22.64
N ASP A 77 -26.56 9.67 23.10
CA ASP A 77 -25.81 10.73 22.39
C ASP A 77 -24.33 10.78 22.77
N GLY A 78 -23.93 10.09 23.84
CA GLY A 78 -22.57 10.11 24.37
C GLY A 78 -22.18 11.44 25.05
N GLU A 79 -23.17 12.22 25.49
CA GLU A 79 -22.98 13.49 26.19
C GLU A 79 -23.33 13.39 27.68
N CYS A 80 -22.96 14.41 28.45
CA CYS A 80 -23.17 14.43 29.90
C CYS A 80 -24.59 14.90 30.27
N HIS A 81 -25.28 14.12 31.10
CA HIS A 81 -26.68 14.29 31.48
C HIS A 81 -26.93 14.08 32.97
N LEU A 82 -26.02 14.56 33.82
CA LEU A 82 -26.18 14.55 35.27
C LEU A 82 -26.87 15.82 35.75
N ASP A 83 -27.86 15.67 36.66
CA ASP A 83 -28.45 16.81 37.36
C ASP A 83 -27.50 17.37 38.45
N HIS A 84 -27.93 18.43 39.13
CA HIS A 84 -27.18 19.03 40.24
C HIS A 84 -26.91 18.09 41.41
N ASN A 85 -27.66 16.99 41.54
CA ASN A 85 -27.47 15.95 42.55
C ASN A 85 -26.62 14.78 42.05
N GLY A 86 -26.11 14.85 40.81
CA GLY A 86 -25.33 13.78 40.19
C GLY A 86 -26.18 12.58 39.74
N ARG A 87 -27.49 12.74 39.53
CA ARG A 87 -28.37 11.68 39.00
C ARG A 87 -28.46 11.79 37.48
N TYR A 88 -28.39 10.64 36.81
CA TYR A 88 -28.58 10.57 35.37
C TYR A 88 -30.04 10.85 35.01
N THR A 89 -30.25 11.86 34.17
CA THR A 89 -31.57 12.40 33.84
C THR A 89 -32.21 11.75 32.60
N HIS A 90 -31.40 11.09 31.76
CA HIS A 90 -31.84 10.59 30.46
C HIS A 90 -32.03 9.07 30.40
N SER A 91 -31.98 8.36 31.54
CA SER A 91 -32.13 6.90 31.61
C SER A 91 -33.47 6.37 31.06
N THR A 92 -34.53 7.18 31.08
CA THR A 92 -35.84 6.80 30.55
C THR A 92 -36.12 7.36 29.16
N THR A 93 -35.18 8.12 28.59
CA THR A 93 -35.37 8.84 27.31
C THR A 93 -34.36 8.44 26.25
N GLN A 94 -33.18 7.96 26.66
CA GLN A 94 -32.13 7.44 25.78
C GLN A 94 -31.89 5.96 26.08
N ASP A 95 -31.68 5.20 25.02
CA ASP A 95 -31.28 3.80 25.06
C ASP A 95 -29.85 3.68 25.62
N TYR A 96 -29.49 2.47 26.03
CA TYR A 96 -28.16 2.17 26.52
C TYR A 96 -27.10 2.47 25.43
N PRO A 97 -25.87 2.86 25.81
CA PRO A 97 -24.82 3.06 24.84
C PRO A 97 -24.36 1.73 24.24
N SER A 98 -23.94 1.78 22.98
CA SER A 98 -23.27 0.64 22.36
C SER A 98 -21.83 0.48 22.88
N ILE A 99 -21.27 -0.72 22.76
CA ILE A 99 -19.87 -1.00 23.10
C ILE A 99 -18.92 -0.06 22.34
N SER A 100 -19.21 0.20 21.06
CA SER A 100 -18.41 1.11 20.22
C SER A 100 -18.45 2.55 20.71
N GLN A 101 -19.60 3.03 21.20
CA GLN A 101 -19.70 4.38 21.78
C GLN A 101 -18.89 4.49 23.08
N ILE A 102 -18.96 3.47 23.95
CA ILE A 102 -18.13 3.42 25.17
C ILE A 102 -16.66 3.44 24.77
N ASN A 103 -16.22 2.58 23.86
CA ASN A 103 -14.83 2.53 23.41
C ASN A 103 -14.36 3.87 22.84
N LEU A 104 -15.18 4.54 22.03
CA LEU A 104 -14.88 5.85 21.49
C LEU A 104 -14.66 6.89 22.60
N LYS A 105 -15.59 6.98 23.55
CA LYS A 105 -15.50 7.96 24.65
C LYS A 105 -14.38 7.61 25.65
N VAL A 106 -14.09 6.33 25.87
CA VAL A 106 -12.91 5.87 26.64
C VAL A 106 -11.61 6.37 26.02
N LYS A 107 -11.45 6.21 24.69
CA LYS A 107 -10.27 6.70 23.95
C LYS A 107 -10.14 8.22 24.02
N GLN A 108 -11.21 8.95 23.69
CA GLN A 108 -11.23 10.42 23.70
C GLN A 108 -10.91 11.01 25.08
N ASN A 109 -11.25 10.30 26.17
CA ASN A 109 -11.03 10.77 27.53
C ASN A 109 -9.85 10.08 28.22
N ALA A 110 -9.07 9.26 27.51
CA ALA A 110 -7.92 8.53 28.05
C ALA A 110 -8.21 7.80 29.39
N ILE A 111 -9.38 7.15 29.48
CA ILE A 111 -9.80 6.41 30.67
C ILE A 111 -9.26 4.97 30.59
N ASN A 112 -8.83 4.42 31.71
CA ASN A 112 -8.57 2.98 31.83
C ASN A 112 -9.71 2.35 32.62
N VAL A 113 -10.43 1.39 32.03
CA VAL A 113 -11.61 0.77 32.65
C VAL A 113 -11.23 -0.58 33.26
N ILE A 114 -11.54 -0.79 34.53
CA ILE A 114 -11.29 -2.06 35.22
C ILE A 114 -12.64 -2.70 35.53
N PHE A 115 -12.97 -3.78 34.85
CA PHE A 115 -14.15 -4.60 35.13
C PHE A 115 -13.82 -5.60 36.24
N ALA A 116 -14.30 -5.33 37.46
CA ALA A 116 -14.19 -6.19 38.62
C ALA A 116 -15.49 -7.00 38.78
N VAL A 117 -15.51 -8.22 38.25
CA VAL A 117 -16.75 -9.01 38.15
C VAL A 117 -16.63 -10.37 38.80
N THR A 118 -17.75 -10.95 39.23
CA THR A 118 -17.78 -12.30 39.83
C THR A 118 -17.29 -13.37 38.84
N ALA A 119 -17.01 -14.55 39.37
CA ALA A 119 -16.47 -15.66 38.57
C ALA A 119 -17.36 -16.05 37.38
N GLU A 120 -18.68 -15.89 37.53
CA GLU A 120 -19.70 -16.29 36.57
C GLU A 120 -19.68 -15.36 35.34
N GLU A 121 -19.50 -14.06 35.57
CA GLU A 121 -19.50 -13.03 34.52
C GLU A 121 -18.13 -12.78 33.88
N LEU A 122 -17.04 -13.27 34.50
CA LEU A 122 -15.67 -12.98 34.07
C LEU A 122 -15.43 -13.24 32.59
N SER A 123 -15.94 -14.36 32.05
CA SER A 123 -15.72 -14.72 30.65
C SER A 123 -16.34 -13.73 29.66
N VAL A 124 -17.47 -13.11 30.02
CA VAL A 124 -18.17 -12.12 29.20
C VAL A 124 -17.41 -10.80 29.21
N TYR A 125 -16.99 -10.34 30.40
CA TYR A 125 -16.22 -9.11 30.53
C TYR A 125 -14.79 -9.22 29.98
N GLU A 126 -14.21 -10.43 29.94
CA GLU A 126 -12.97 -10.68 29.21
C GLU A 126 -13.13 -10.50 27.70
N GLN A 127 -14.29 -10.82 27.13
CA GLN A 127 -14.59 -10.54 25.72
C GLN A 127 -14.84 -9.05 25.50
N LEU A 128 -15.61 -8.42 26.38
CA LEU A 128 -15.85 -6.97 26.35
C LEU A 128 -14.54 -6.18 26.41
N SER A 129 -13.60 -6.60 27.26
CA SER A 129 -12.34 -5.89 27.42
C SER A 129 -11.43 -5.93 26.18
N ARG A 130 -11.63 -6.90 25.28
CA ARG A 130 -10.96 -6.92 23.97
C ARG A 130 -11.51 -5.88 23.00
N LEU A 131 -12.75 -5.44 23.20
CA LEU A 131 -13.42 -4.44 22.36
C LEU A 131 -13.21 -3.02 22.87
N VAL A 132 -12.98 -2.86 24.18
CA VAL A 132 -12.76 -1.55 24.83
C VAL A 132 -11.28 -1.36 25.13
N GLU A 133 -10.67 -0.40 24.44
CA GLU A 133 -9.26 -0.09 24.59
C GLU A 133 -8.91 0.43 25.99
N GLY A 134 -7.76 0.02 26.52
CA GLY A 134 -7.34 0.41 27.86
C GLY A 134 -8.17 -0.20 28.98
N SER A 135 -8.95 -1.25 28.68
CA SER A 135 -9.75 -1.95 29.68
C SER A 135 -9.15 -3.30 30.09
N SER A 136 -9.51 -3.77 31.28
CA SER A 136 -9.15 -5.10 31.78
C SER A 136 -10.30 -5.71 32.58
N ALA A 137 -10.35 -7.04 32.62
CA ALA A 137 -11.28 -7.78 33.47
C ALA A 137 -10.52 -8.49 34.59
N ALA A 138 -11.13 -8.56 35.77
CA ALA A 138 -10.56 -9.16 36.97
C ALA A 138 -11.64 -9.78 37.83
N LYS A 139 -11.33 -10.94 38.43
CA LYS A 139 -12.23 -11.68 39.30
C LYS A 139 -12.41 -10.97 40.65
N LEU A 140 -13.64 -10.55 40.93
CA LEU A 140 -14.12 -10.07 42.22
C LEU A 140 -14.69 -11.24 43.03
N SER A 141 -14.44 -11.28 44.33
CA SER A 141 -15.11 -12.22 45.24
C SER A 141 -16.56 -11.78 45.47
N ASN A 142 -17.47 -12.72 45.73
CA ASN A 142 -18.90 -12.40 45.90
C ASN A 142 -19.17 -11.44 47.08
N ASP A 143 -18.26 -11.35 48.04
CA ASP A 143 -18.30 -10.41 49.18
C ASP A 143 -17.47 -9.14 48.94
N SER A 144 -16.87 -8.98 47.75
CA SER A 144 -15.94 -7.91 47.39
C SER A 144 -14.71 -7.75 48.29
N SER A 145 -14.39 -8.75 49.13
CA SER A 145 -13.25 -8.70 50.06
C SER A 145 -11.90 -8.50 49.38
N ASN A 146 -11.75 -8.90 48.11
CA ASN A 146 -10.50 -8.77 47.35
C ASN A 146 -10.39 -7.47 46.52
N ILE A 147 -11.32 -6.51 46.64
CA ILE A 147 -11.35 -5.31 45.79
C ILE A 147 -10.07 -4.46 45.90
N VAL A 148 -9.50 -4.34 47.10
CA VAL A 148 -8.30 -3.51 47.33
C VAL A 148 -7.07 -4.12 46.64
N SER A 149 -6.88 -5.44 46.75
CA SER A 149 -5.81 -6.14 46.04
C SER A 149 -6.03 -6.07 44.53
N LEU A 150 -7.27 -6.24 44.07
CA LEU A 150 -7.63 -6.17 42.65
C LEU A 150 -7.23 -4.82 42.04
N VAL A 151 -7.64 -3.71 42.66
CA VAL A 151 -7.30 -2.36 42.18
C VAL A 151 -5.78 -2.15 42.15
N ARG A 152 -5.07 -2.59 43.19
CA ARG A 152 -3.61 -2.50 43.25
C ARG A 152 -2.94 -3.27 42.12
N ASP A 153 -3.37 -4.51 41.88
CA ASP A 153 -2.77 -5.38 40.87
C ASP A 153 -3.05 -4.86 39.46
N GLN A 154 -4.27 -4.37 39.21
CA GLN A 154 -4.64 -3.76 37.92
C GLN A 154 -3.88 -2.45 37.69
N TYR A 155 -3.75 -1.60 38.72
CA TYR A 155 -2.91 -0.41 38.63
C TYR A 155 -1.44 -0.75 38.32
N ASN A 156 -0.88 -1.78 38.94
CA ASN A 156 0.48 -2.24 38.66
C ASN A 156 0.63 -2.76 37.23
N LYS A 157 -0.37 -3.47 36.68
CA LYS A 157 -0.37 -3.91 35.27
C LYS A 157 -0.41 -2.72 34.30
N ILE A 158 -1.26 -1.75 34.58
CA ILE A 158 -1.42 -0.55 33.75
C ILE A 158 -0.17 0.36 33.83
N SER A 159 0.46 0.46 35.00
CA SER A 159 1.70 1.26 35.20
C SER A 159 2.97 0.58 34.72
N SER A 160 2.98 -0.75 34.61
CA SER A 160 4.12 -1.51 34.09
C SER A 160 4.06 -1.77 32.59
N SER A 161 3.09 -1.20 31.87
CA SER A 161 3.02 -1.35 30.42
C SER A 161 2.70 -0.05 29.71
N VAL A 162 3.20 0.07 28.49
CA VAL A 162 2.88 1.12 27.53
C VAL A 162 2.58 0.45 26.20
N GLU A 163 1.42 0.77 25.65
CA GLU A 163 0.99 0.34 24.32
C GLU A 163 0.72 1.57 23.46
N MET A 164 1.37 1.64 22.31
CA MET A 164 1.20 2.70 21.32
C MET A 164 0.14 2.30 20.31
N LYS A 165 -0.71 3.26 19.95
CA LYS A 165 -1.73 3.13 18.91
C LYS A 165 -1.86 4.42 18.12
N ASP A 166 -2.59 4.32 17.02
CA ASP A 166 -2.92 5.43 16.14
C ASP A 166 -4.39 5.43 15.76
N ASN A 167 -4.86 6.58 15.26
CA ASN A 167 -6.25 6.81 14.88
C ASN A 167 -6.51 6.66 13.37
N ARG A 168 -5.65 5.95 12.62
CA ARG A 168 -5.83 5.80 11.17
C ARG A 168 -7.17 5.15 10.83
N THR A 169 -7.83 5.66 9.80
CA THR A 169 -9.15 5.19 9.35
C THR A 169 -9.12 4.54 7.98
N ASP A 170 -8.04 4.70 7.22
CA ASP A 170 -7.90 4.17 5.86
C ASP A 170 -6.76 3.16 5.76
N ASN A 171 -6.69 2.54 4.57
CA ASN A 171 -5.64 1.59 4.22
C ASN A 171 -4.54 2.25 3.35
N VAL A 172 -4.49 3.58 3.31
CA VAL A 172 -3.53 4.35 2.50
C VAL A 172 -2.19 4.44 3.22
N ILE A 173 -2.23 4.60 4.56
CA ILE A 173 -1.05 4.73 5.40
C ILE A 173 -0.86 3.48 6.26
N ASP A 174 0.31 2.85 6.12
CA ASP A 174 0.73 1.80 7.04
C ASP A 174 1.66 2.33 8.12
N VAL A 175 1.37 2.02 9.38
CA VAL A 175 2.17 2.39 10.54
C VAL A 175 2.65 1.12 11.22
N LYS A 176 3.96 0.93 11.27
CA LYS A 176 4.60 -0.17 12.00
C LYS A 176 5.40 0.37 13.17
N TYR A 177 5.18 -0.23 14.34
CA TYR A 177 5.88 0.14 15.56
C TYR A 177 7.01 -0.83 15.85
N TYR A 178 8.13 -0.24 16.27
CA TYR A 178 9.30 -0.98 16.68
C TYR A 178 9.79 -0.45 18.03
N SER A 179 10.23 -1.34 18.91
CA SER A 179 10.82 -0.95 20.18
C SER A 179 11.86 -1.96 20.65
N ARG A 180 12.79 -1.46 21.46
CA ARG A 180 13.74 -2.28 22.23
C ARG A 180 13.25 -2.53 23.66
N CYS A 181 12.11 -1.94 24.04
CA CYS A 181 11.60 -1.91 25.41
C CYS A 181 12.74 -1.69 26.43
N ARG A 182 12.98 -2.66 27.33
CA ARG A 182 14.03 -2.57 28.36
C ARG A 182 15.41 -3.04 27.91
N ASN A 183 15.53 -3.67 26.74
CA ASN A 183 16.81 -4.15 26.23
C ASN A 183 17.40 -3.13 25.25
N THR A 184 17.93 -2.02 25.78
CA THR A 184 18.50 -0.93 24.97
C THR A 184 19.63 -1.38 24.05
N ASN A 185 20.36 -2.45 24.40
CA ASN A 185 21.40 -3.07 23.58
C ASN A 185 20.88 -4.22 22.69
N GLY A 186 19.58 -4.51 22.77
CA GLY A 186 18.92 -5.56 22.01
C GLY A 186 18.60 -5.14 20.58
N ALA A 187 18.28 -6.15 19.76
CA ALA A 187 17.73 -5.90 18.44
C ALA A 187 16.38 -5.18 18.56
N LEU A 188 16.14 -4.30 17.60
CA LEU A 188 14.86 -3.63 17.46
C LEU A 188 13.78 -4.68 17.12
N GLN A 189 12.73 -4.76 17.94
CA GLN A 189 11.63 -5.72 17.74
C GLN A 189 10.40 -5.01 17.21
N GLN A 190 9.70 -5.63 16.26
CA GLN A 190 8.41 -5.12 15.79
C GLN A 190 7.36 -5.36 16.88
N THR A 191 7.09 -4.32 17.67
CA THR A 191 6.11 -4.33 18.74
C THR A 191 5.61 -2.91 18.98
N ASN A 192 4.31 -2.78 19.23
CA ASN A 192 3.70 -1.55 19.71
C ASN A 192 3.52 -1.54 21.23
N ARG A 193 3.96 -2.59 21.94
CA ARG A 193 3.71 -2.78 23.37
C ARG A 193 4.97 -3.21 24.12
N CYS A 194 5.20 -2.55 25.25
CA CYS A 194 6.23 -2.90 26.21
C CYS A 194 5.61 -3.21 27.57
N GLU A 195 6.09 -4.26 28.24
CA GLU A 195 5.63 -4.72 29.54
C GLU A 195 6.77 -4.78 30.57
N GLY A 196 6.42 -4.92 31.86
CA GLY A 196 7.39 -5.05 32.94
C GLY A 196 8.19 -3.78 33.23
N LEU A 197 7.64 -2.62 32.88
CA LEU A 197 8.19 -1.29 33.14
C LEU A 197 8.05 -0.91 34.62
N LYS A 198 8.98 -0.11 35.11
CA LYS A 198 8.93 0.52 36.43
C LYS A 198 8.71 2.02 36.29
N VAL A 199 8.20 2.64 37.35
CA VAL A 199 8.07 4.10 37.42
C VAL A 199 9.45 4.72 37.24
N GLY A 200 9.59 5.60 36.24
CA GLY A 200 10.85 6.25 35.85
C GLY A 200 11.59 5.58 34.69
N ASP A 201 11.17 4.39 34.25
CA ASP A 201 11.71 3.78 33.03
C ASP A 201 11.29 4.62 31.81
N VAL A 202 12.24 4.82 30.89
CA VAL A 202 11.99 5.49 29.60
C VAL A 202 12.06 4.45 28.49
N VAL A 203 11.00 4.35 27.69
CA VAL A 203 10.92 3.50 26.51
C VAL A 203 10.84 4.36 25.26
N THR A 204 11.50 3.92 24.19
CA THR A 204 11.46 4.58 22.89
C THR A 204 10.76 3.67 21.89
N PHE A 205 9.80 4.23 21.16
CA PHE A 205 9.13 3.58 20.04
C PHE A 205 9.56 4.27 18.75
N GLU A 206 9.97 3.48 17.76
CA GLU A 206 10.24 3.91 16.39
C GLU A 206 9.00 3.59 15.56
N ALA A 207 8.30 4.62 15.08
CA ALA A 207 7.13 4.48 14.21
C ALA A 207 7.56 4.64 12.74
N HIS A 208 7.40 3.58 11.95
CA HIS A 208 7.66 3.59 10.52
C HIS A 208 6.34 3.82 9.79
N ILE A 209 6.19 5.00 9.18
CA ILE A 209 5.00 5.42 8.46
C ILE A 209 5.27 5.26 6.96
N THR A 210 4.48 4.44 6.28
CA THR A 210 4.63 4.12 4.86
C THR A 210 3.36 4.47 4.11
N LEU A 211 3.49 5.25 3.04
CA LEU A 211 2.40 5.47 2.09
C LEU A 211 2.31 4.25 1.15
N LEU A 212 1.19 3.54 1.16
CA LEU A 212 0.98 2.33 0.34
C LEU A 212 0.49 2.66 -1.07
N GLN A 213 -0.35 3.68 -1.20
CA GLN A 213 -0.92 4.13 -2.47
C GLN A 213 -1.24 5.62 -2.39
N CYS A 214 -1.32 6.28 -3.54
CA CYS A 214 -1.80 7.66 -3.61
C CYS A 214 -3.32 7.69 -3.70
N PRO A 215 -4.02 8.46 -2.84
CA PRO A 215 -5.44 8.73 -3.01
C PRO A 215 -5.71 9.39 -4.37
N ASN A 216 -6.83 9.02 -5.00
CA ASN A 216 -7.23 9.62 -6.28
C ASN A 216 -7.65 11.09 -6.12
N ASP A 217 -8.20 11.46 -4.97
CA ASP A 217 -8.62 12.81 -4.67
C ASP A 217 -7.46 13.59 -4.01
N PRO A 218 -6.96 14.68 -4.62
CA PRO A 218 -5.89 15.49 -4.02
C PRO A 218 -6.21 16.08 -2.66
N ARG A 219 -7.50 16.18 -2.29
CA ARG A 219 -7.92 16.62 -0.95
C ARG A 219 -7.51 15.65 0.15
N ASP A 220 -7.35 14.38 -0.20
CA ASP A 220 -6.97 13.31 0.73
C ASP A 220 -5.45 13.15 0.84
N TRP A 221 -4.66 13.93 0.09
CA TRP A 221 -3.19 13.93 0.15
C TRP A 221 -2.63 14.59 1.41
N HIS A 222 -3.45 15.36 2.11
CA HIS A 222 -3.12 15.94 3.40
C HIS A 222 -3.89 15.21 4.49
N GLN A 223 -3.17 14.54 5.38
CA GLN A 223 -3.78 13.82 6.50
C GLN A 223 -3.10 14.16 7.81
N VAL A 224 -3.87 14.07 8.90
CA VAL A 224 -3.37 14.26 10.26
C VAL A 224 -3.51 12.95 11.01
N LEU A 225 -2.38 12.33 11.33
CA LEU A 225 -2.31 11.10 12.10
C LEU A 225 -1.98 11.44 13.55
N GLN A 226 -2.72 10.84 14.49
CA GLN A 226 -2.41 10.95 15.92
C GLN A 226 -1.88 9.60 16.42
N ILE A 227 -0.66 9.61 16.96
CA ILE A 227 -0.04 8.47 17.63
C ILE A 227 -0.09 8.73 19.13
N TYR A 228 -0.64 7.80 19.90
CA TYR A 228 -0.87 8.01 21.33
C TYR A 228 -0.65 6.73 22.15
N PRO A 229 -0.15 6.85 23.40
CA PRO A 229 -0.16 5.76 24.36
C PRO A 229 -1.57 5.52 24.92
N VAL A 230 -1.99 4.25 24.97
CA VAL A 230 -3.29 3.85 25.49
C VAL A 230 -3.46 4.29 26.96
N GLY A 231 -4.60 4.94 27.25
CA GLY A 231 -4.98 5.31 28.63
C GLY A 231 -4.16 6.46 29.23
N ILE A 232 -3.51 7.27 28.40
CA ILE A 232 -2.76 8.49 28.77
C ILE A 232 -3.25 9.65 27.89
N ASN A 233 -3.46 10.82 28.49
CA ASN A 233 -4.01 12.00 27.84
C ASN A 233 -2.93 12.85 27.14
N GLU A 234 -2.09 12.21 26.33
CA GLU A 234 -1.04 12.85 25.52
C GLU A 234 -0.97 12.15 24.16
N SER A 235 -0.64 12.90 23.11
CA SER A 235 -0.50 12.34 21.77
C SER A 235 0.56 13.11 20.96
N LEU A 236 1.14 12.41 19.99
CA LEU A 236 1.98 12.97 18.93
C LEU A 236 1.09 13.18 17.70
N THR A 237 1.03 14.42 17.22
CA THR A 237 0.34 14.75 15.97
C THR A 237 1.37 14.75 14.83
N VAL A 238 1.09 14.00 13.77
CA VAL A 238 1.92 13.87 12.58
C VAL A 238 1.13 14.40 11.40
N ASP A 239 1.58 15.55 10.87
CA ASP A 239 1.06 16.12 9.63
C ASP A 239 1.72 15.43 8.44
N ILE A 240 0.90 14.77 7.61
CA ILE A 240 1.35 13.97 6.47
C ILE A 240 0.93 14.70 5.19
N GLU A 241 1.92 15.06 4.38
CA GLU A 241 1.75 15.52 3.00
C GLU A 241 2.22 14.41 2.06
N MET A 242 1.29 13.88 1.26
CA MET A 242 1.56 12.82 0.30
C MET A 242 2.07 13.40 -1.02
N LEU A 243 3.29 13.02 -1.40
CA LEU A 243 3.91 13.44 -2.66
C LEU A 243 3.45 12.54 -3.81
N CYS A 244 2.23 12.78 -4.29
CA CYS A 244 1.56 11.95 -5.29
C CYS A 244 1.63 12.48 -6.73
N SER A 245 1.98 13.75 -6.90
CA SER A 245 2.24 14.37 -8.20
C SER A 245 3.64 14.96 -8.26
N CYS A 246 4.11 15.17 -9.48
CA CYS A 246 5.35 15.89 -9.74
C CYS A 246 5.09 17.42 -9.77
N PRO A 247 6.05 18.26 -9.35
CA PRO A 247 5.94 19.72 -9.43
C PRO A 247 5.50 20.24 -10.82
N CYS A 248 6.03 19.66 -11.90
CA CYS A 248 5.72 20.01 -13.30
C CYS A 248 4.29 19.65 -13.76
N GLU A 249 3.53 18.91 -12.95
CA GLU A 249 2.11 18.60 -13.22
C GLU A 249 1.17 19.68 -12.66
N HIS A 250 1.69 20.62 -11.86
CA HIS A 250 0.89 21.66 -11.26
C HIS A 250 0.73 22.87 -12.19
N PRO A 251 -0.46 23.48 -12.28
CA PRO A 251 -0.68 24.69 -13.08
C PRO A 251 0.19 25.90 -12.73
N SER A 252 0.84 25.88 -11.56
CA SER A 252 1.79 26.90 -11.13
C SER A 252 3.18 26.75 -11.77
N ASP A 253 3.50 25.57 -12.30
CA ASP A 253 4.81 25.30 -12.90
C ASP A 253 4.88 25.85 -14.33
N PRO A 254 6.00 26.49 -14.74
CA PRO A 254 6.17 26.99 -16.10
C PRO A 254 6.07 25.92 -17.20
N GLU A 255 6.36 24.66 -16.89
CA GLU A 255 6.21 23.55 -17.82
C GLU A 255 4.76 23.11 -18.00
N TYR A 256 3.85 23.49 -17.10
CA TYR A 256 2.43 23.23 -17.25
C TYR A 256 1.78 24.26 -18.16
N ARG A 257 1.41 23.84 -19.36
CA ARG A 257 0.81 24.72 -20.38
C ARG A 257 -0.42 24.07 -20.97
N GLU A 258 -1.60 24.55 -20.56
CA GLU A 258 -2.86 24.13 -21.17
C GLU A 258 -2.93 24.59 -22.63
N ARG A 259 -3.50 23.73 -23.49
CA ARG A 259 -3.61 23.99 -24.95
C ARG A 259 -2.28 24.43 -25.55
N ALA A 260 -1.20 23.75 -25.20
CA ALA A 260 0.13 24.08 -25.70
C ALA A 260 0.21 23.85 -27.22
N ASP A 261 0.92 24.74 -27.93
CA ASP A 261 1.20 24.59 -29.37
C ASP A 261 1.96 23.28 -29.66
N GLU A 262 2.84 22.87 -28.75
CA GLU A 262 3.57 21.60 -28.80
C GLU A 262 2.65 20.37 -28.76
N CYS A 263 1.46 20.53 -28.20
CA CYS A 263 0.40 19.52 -28.13
C CYS A 263 -0.74 19.83 -29.12
N SER A 264 -0.41 20.45 -30.26
CA SER A 264 -1.34 20.76 -31.34
C SER A 264 -2.56 21.59 -30.89
N ASN A 265 -2.41 22.39 -29.83
CA ASN A 265 -3.50 23.14 -29.17
C ASN A 265 -4.66 22.26 -28.64
N ALA A 266 -4.46 20.94 -28.57
CA ALA A 266 -5.48 19.93 -28.25
C ALA A 266 -5.06 19.06 -27.05
N GLY A 267 -4.28 19.63 -26.14
CA GLY A 267 -3.82 18.96 -24.94
C GLY A 267 -3.04 19.91 -24.02
N THR A 268 -2.73 19.42 -22.83
CA THR A 268 -1.89 20.10 -21.86
C THR A 268 -0.47 19.55 -21.93
N TYR A 269 0.50 20.42 -22.14
CA TYR A 269 1.91 20.06 -21.99
C TYR A 269 2.26 20.07 -20.50
N LYS A 270 2.79 18.97 -19.98
CA LYS A 270 3.27 18.86 -18.60
C LYS A 270 4.38 17.81 -18.51
N CYS A 271 5.42 18.09 -17.72
CA CYS A 271 6.55 17.17 -17.48
C CYS A 271 7.18 16.58 -18.76
N GLY A 272 7.32 17.39 -19.81
CA GLY A 272 7.96 16.96 -21.06
C GLY A 272 7.04 16.20 -22.05
N ILE A 273 5.79 15.93 -21.70
CA ILE A 273 4.84 15.17 -22.52
C ILE A 273 3.51 15.91 -22.70
N CYS A 274 2.70 15.47 -23.66
CA CYS A 274 1.36 15.99 -23.90
C CYS A 274 0.29 15.05 -23.30
N GLU A 275 -0.60 15.61 -22.50
CA GLU A 275 -1.86 14.98 -22.09
C GLU A 275 -2.97 15.54 -22.97
N CYS A 276 -3.48 14.72 -23.89
CA CYS A 276 -4.46 15.16 -24.88
C CYS A 276 -5.85 15.38 -24.28
N ASP A 277 -6.61 16.31 -24.88
CA ASP A 277 -8.04 16.35 -24.66
C ASP A 277 -8.63 15.01 -25.13
N GLY A 278 -9.65 14.48 -24.44
CA GLY A 278 -10.12 13.10 -24.70
C GLY A 278 -10.63 12.82 -26.12
N THR A 279 -10.62 13.82 -27.01
CA THR A 279 -10.91 13.72 -28.44
C THR A 279 -9.67 13.53 -29.30
N ASN A 280 -8.49 13.90 -28.82
CA ASN A 280 -7.24 13.77 -29.55
C ASN A 280 -6.28 12.75 -28.92
N HIS A 281 -5.36 12.24 -29.71
CA HIS A 281 -4.35 11.27 -29.30
C HIS A 281 -3.07 11.45 -30.15
N GLY A 282 -2.01 10.75 -29.78
CA GLY A 282 -0.67 10.92 -30.34
C GLY A 282 0.28 11.61 -29.37
N GLN A 283 1.57 11.62 -29.68
CA GLN A 283 2.59 12.18 -28.76
C GLN A 283 2.45 13.70 -28.60
N ARG A 284 1.82 14.36 -29.55
CA ARG A 284 1.57 15.81 -29.60
C ARG A 284 0.08 16.11 -29.81
N CYS A 285 -0.81 15.17 -29.50
CA CYS A 285 -2.25 15.31 -29.69
C CYS A 285 -2.66 15.73 -31.11
N GLU A 286 -1.86 15.30 -32.09
CA GLU A 286 -1.95 15.70 -33.48
C GLU A 286 -3.09 14.99 -34.23
N CYS A 287 -3.71 13.98 -33.61
CA CYS A 287 -4.72 13.13 -34.25
C CYS A 287 -6.05 13.18 -33.53
N SER A 288 -7.12 13.40 -34.30
CA SER A 288 -8.50 13.38 -33.80
C SER A 288 -9.08 11.97 -33.85
N ALA A 289 -9.69 11.53 -32.76
CA ALA A 289 -10.47 10.29 -32.70
C ALA A 289 -11.71 10.33 -33.63
N LEU A 290 -12.15 11.52 -34.02
CA LEU A 290 -13.27 11.69 -34.96
C LEU A 290 -12.84 11.42 -36.41
N ASP A 291 -11.60 11.72 -36.78
CA ASP A 291 -11.06 11.42 -38.12
C ASP A 291 -10.94 9.90 -38.34
N SER A 292 -10.66 9.14 -37.27
CA SER A 292 -10.63 7.67 -37.31
C SER A 292 -12.01 7.03 -37.57
N LEU A 293 -13.11 7.75 -37.32
CA LEU A 293 -14.48 7.29 -37.56
C LEU A 293 -15.02 7.65 -38.94
N LEU A 294 -14.40 8.61 -39.63
CA LEU A 294 -14.85 9.10 -40.95
C LEU A 294 -14.23 8.33 -42.12
N GLU A 295 -13.17 7.54 -41.88
CA GLU A 295 -12.49 6.71 -42.87
C GLU A 295 -12.47 5.23 -42.40
N PRO A 296 -13.36 4.35 -42.93
CA PRO A 296 -13.45 2.93 -42.54
C PRO A 296 -12.26 2.06 -43.03
N GLY A 297 -11.06 2.63 -43.10
CA GLY A 297 -9.80 1.96 -43.43
C GLY A 297 -8.63 2.28 -42.49
N MET A 298 -8.81 3.14 -41.48
CA MET A 298 -7.70 3.62 -40.64
C MET A 298 -7.31 2.64 -39.51
N VAL A 299 -8.20 1.71 -39.13
CA VAL A 299 -7.94 0.66 -38.12
C VAL A 299 -6.99 -0.43 -38.66
N ASP A 300 -6.71 -0.44 -39.97
CA ASP A 300 -5.83 -1.40 -40.65
C ASP A 300 -4.53 -0.75 -41.18
N ALA A 301 -4.32 0.56 -40.95
CA ALA A 301 -3.20 1.29 -41.55
C ALA A 301 -1.81 0.88 -41.01
N CYS A 302 -1.76 0.31 -39.80
CA CYS A 302 -0.56 -0.16 -39.11
C CYS A 302 -0.38 -1.69 -39.15
N ARG A 303 -1.22 -2.41 -39.91
CA ARG A 303 -1.08 -3.85 -40.14
C ARG A 303 -0.75 -4.09 -41.60
N MET A 304 0.20 -4.99 -41.86
CA MET A 304 0.55 -5.39 -43.22
C MET A 304 -0.56 -6.25 -43.86
N SER A 305 -1.29 -7.00 -43.03
CA SER A 305 -2.47 -7.78 -43.41
C SER A 305 -3.34 -8.04 -42.18
N ASN A 306 -4.58 -8.49 -42.35
CA ASN A 306 -5.49 -8.78 -41.23
C ASN A 306 -4.94 -9.85 -40.26
N ALA A 307 -3.98 -10.67 -40.71
CA ALA A 307 -3.32 -11.70 -39.91
C ALA A 307 -1.98 -11.26 -39.29
N SER A 308 -1.45 -10.08 -39.65
CA SER A 308 -0.21 -9.56 -39.06
C SER A 308 -0.49 -8.79 -37.78
N GLU A 309 0.42 -8.93 -36.81
CA GLU A 309 0.46 -8.08 -35.63
C GLU A 309 0.65 -6.61 -36.01
N GLU A 310 0.12 -5.72 -35.18
CA GLU A 310 0.28 -4.27 -35.35
C GLU A 310 1.76 -3.88 -35.30
N CYS A 311 2.22 -3.14 -36.31
CA CYS A 311 3.63 -2.76 -36.46
C CYS A 311 4.61 -3.93 -36.31
N SER A 312 4.22 -5.10 -36.81
CA SER A 312 4.97 -6.36 -36.71
C SER A 312 5.38 -6.74 -35.28
N GLY A 313 4.72 -6.18 -34.26
CA GLY A 313 5.09 -6.34 -32.85
C GLY A 313 6.43 -5.67 -32.45
N ARG A 314 6.97 -4.79 -33.29
CA ARG A 314 8.28 -4.13 -33.10
C ARG A 314 8.19 -2.60 -33.14
N GLY A 315 7.02 -2.07 -32.81
CA GLY A 315 6.73 -0.64 -32.83
C GLY A 315 5.34 -0.35 -32.27
N GLN A 316 5.02 0.93 -32.23
CA GLN A 316 3.71 1.42 -31.80
C GLN A 316 2.99 2.08 -32.98
N CYS A 317 1.70 1.78 -33.17
CA CYS A 317 0.89 2.49 -34.14
C CYS A 317 0.51 3.85 -33.58
N VAL A 318 1.00 4.92 -34.20
CA VAL A 318 0.65 6.29 -33.87
C VAL A 318 0.02 6.90 -35.10
N CYS A 319 -1.28 7.23 -35.02
CA CYS A 319 -1.99 7.90 -36.10
C CYS A 319 -1.98 7.17 -37.45
N GLY A 320 -2.02 5.84 -37.45
CA GLY A 320 -1.99 5.04 -38.68
C GLY A 320 -0.60 4.88 -39.30
N VAL A 321 0.47 5.29 -38.60
CA VAL A 321 1.86 5.08 -38.99
C VAL A 321 2.60 4.34 -37.87
N CYS A 322 3.41 3.35 -38.24
CA CYS A 322 4.22 2.63 -37.26
C CYS A 322 5.47 3.42 -36.87
N VAL A 323 5.65 3.61 -35.56
CA VAL A 323 6.88 4.13 -34.96
C VAL A 323 7.67 2.96 -34.40
N CYS A 324 8.77 2.60 -35.07
CA CYS A 324 9.56 1.42 -34.72
C CYS A 324 10.37 1.64 -33.44
N GLU A 325 10.54 0.55 -32.67
CA GLU A 325 11.30 0.57 -31.43
C GLU A 325 12.78 0.91 -31.68
N ARG A 326 13.35 1.72 -30.79
CA ARG A 326 14.78 2.05 -30.81
C ARG A 326 15.56 1.05 -29.95
N ARG A 327 16.64 0.51 -30.51
CA ARG A 327 17.53 -0.43 -29.83
C ARG A 327 18.55 0.32 -28.95
N PRO A 328 19.10 -0.31 -27.90
CA PRO A 328 20.19 0.27 -27.10
C PRO A 328 21.46 0.55 -27.90
N ASN A 329 21.73 -0.27 -28.92
CA ASN A 329 22.78 -0.04 -29.89
C ASN A 329 22.23 0.84 -31.03
N PRO A 330 22.75 2.07 -31.24
CA PRO A 330 22.24 2.97 -32.28
C PRO A 330 22.48 2.48 -33.71
N ASP A 331 23.42 1.55 -33.93
CA ASP A 331 23.68 0.96 -35.26
C ASP A 331 22.66 -0.15 -35.62
N GLU A 332 21.88 -0.61 -34.64
CA GLU A 332 20.82 -1.60 -34.84
C GLU A 332 19.49 -0.91 -35.10
N LEU A 333 19.02 -1.00 -36.34
CA LEU A 333 17.83 -0.30 -36.82
C LEU A 333 16.71 -1.29 -37.11
N ILE A 334 15.51 -0.92 -36.66
CA ILE A 334 14.25 -1.53 -37.08
C ILE A 334 13.55 -0.49 -37.96
N GLU A 335 13.19 -0.89 -39.16
CA GLU A 335 12.70 -0.01 -40.21
C GLU A 335 11.61 -0.69 -41.05
N GLY A 336 11.06 0.04 -42.01
CA GLY A 336 9.92 -0.40 -42.80
C GLY A 336 8.62 0.23 -42.36
N ARG A 337 7.59 0.16 -43.22
CA ARG A 337 6.31 0.86 -43.01
C ARG A 337 5.55 0.31 -41.80
N TYR A 338 5.78 -0.97 -41.51
CA TYR A 338 5.17 -1.75 -40.46
C TYR A 338 6.22 -2.27 -39.48
N CYS A 339 7.42 -1.69 -39.44
CA CYS A 339 8.56 -2.17 -38.64
C CYS A 339 8.91 -3.64 -38.93
N GLU A 340 8.79 -4.02 -40.20
CA GLU A 340 8.96 -5.38 -40.73
C GLU A 340 10.42 -5.73 -41.06
N CYS A 341 11.31 -4.74 -41.14
CA CYS A 341 12.71 -4.93 -41.48
C CYS A 341 13.64 -4.59 -40.32
N ASP A 342 14.78 -5.27 -40.27
CA ASP A 342 15.89 -4.91 -39.41
C ASP A 342 17.23 -5.21 -40.12
N ASN A 343 18.30 -4.59 -39.62
CA ASN A 343 19.65 -4.73 -40.16
C ASN A 343 20.57 -5.65 -39.33
N PHE A 344 20.02 -6.46 -38.42
CA PHE A 344 20.82 -7.23 -37.45
C PHE A 344 20.43 -8.70 -37.27
N SER A 345 19.33 -9.14 -37.89
CA SER A 345 18.80 -10.51 -37.81
C SER A 345 19.30 -11.44 -38.93
N CYS A 346 20.32 -11.05 -39.71
CA CYS A 346 20.94 -11.94 -40.70
C CYS A 346 21.87 -12.99 -40.06
N ASP A 347 22.27 -13.99 -40.86
CA ASP A 347 23.17 -15.07 -40.44
C ASP A 347 24.55 -14.56 -40.02
N ARG A 348 25.16 -15.26 -39.04
CA ARG A 348 26.45 -14.90 -38.43
C ARG A 348 27.53 -16.01 -38.52
N PRO A 349 27.96 -16.43 -39.73
CA PRO A 349 29.09 -17.35 -39.85
C PRO A 349 30.32 -16.79 -39.13
N GLY A 350 30.97 -17.62 -38.31
CA GLY A 350 32.13 -17.20 -37.52
C GLY A 350 31.84 -16.10 -36.48
N GLY A 351 30.57 -15.84 -36.15
CA GLY A 351 30.14 -14.82 -35.20
C GLY A 351 29.99 -13.42 -35.79
N LEU A 352 30.28 -13.22 -37.08
CA LEU A 352 30.18 -11.93 -37.77
C LEU A 352 28.95 -11.90 -38.68
N LEU A 353 28.15 -10.84 -38.56
CA LEU A 353 26.95 -10.63 -39.38
C LEU A 353 27.32 -10.56 -40.87
N CYS A 354 26.70 -11.41 -41.69
CA CYS A 354 27.01 -11.56 -43.11
C CYS A 354 28.49 -11.77 -43.42
N SER A 355 29.17 -12.54 -42.56
CA SER A 355 30.61 -12.82 -42.64
C SER A 355 31.52 -11.59 -42.50
N GLY A 356 30.96 -10.48 -41.97
CA GLY A 356 31.67 -9.24 -41.72
C GLY A 356 31.42 -8.16 -42.77
N PRO A 357 31.74 -6.89 -42.44
CA PRO A 357 31.43 -5.74 -43.29
C PRO A 357 32.16 -5.76 -44.64
N ASP A 358 33.28 -6.48 -44.75
CA ASP A 358 34.04 -6.63 -46.00
C ASP A 358 33.42 -7.65 -46.97
N HIS A 359 32.50 -8.50 -46.47
CA HIS A 359 31.87 -9.58 -47.23
C HIS A 359 30.43 -9.25 -47.62
N GLY A 360 29.68 -8.60 -46.74
CA GLY A 360 28.29 -8.26 -47.01
C GLY A 360 27.69 -7.28 -46.01
N ARG A 361 26.46 -6.85 -46.28
CA ARG A 361 25.62 -6.06 -45.36
C ARG A 361 24.28 -6.74 -45.17
N CYS A 362 23.72 -6.64 -43.97
CA CYS A 362 22.39 -7.15 -43.68
C CYS A 362 21.34 -6.12 -44.08
N VAL A 363 20.40 -6.50 -44.94
CA VAL A 363 19.28 -5.67 -45.39
C VAL A 363 18.00 -6.47 -45.22
N CYS A 364 17.15 -6.04 -44.28
CA CYS A 364 15.85 -6.68 -43.98
C CYS A 364 15.95 -8.20 -43.79
N GLY A 365 16.90 -8.67 -42.98
CA GLY A 365 17.10 -10.10 -42.70
C GLY A 365 17.77 -10.91 -43.81
N GLN A 366 18.24 -10.30 -44.89
CA GLN A 366 19.02 -10.96 -45.94
C GLN A 366 20.40 -10.32 -46.12
N CYS A 367 21.42 -11.15 -46.37
CA CYS A 367 22.77 -10.65 -46.64
C CYS A 367 22.94 -10.25 -48.10
N GLU A 368 23.17 -8.96 -48.35
CA GLU A 368 23.64 -8.47 -49.64
C GLU A 368 25.17 -8.58 -49.69
N CYS A 369 25.67 -9.52 -50.49
CA CYS A 369 27.11 -9.78 -50.61
C CYS A 369 27.81 -8.74 -51.48
N ARG A 370 29.03 -8.39 -51.06
CA ARG A 370 29.95 -7.55 -51.83
C ARG A 370 30.63 -8.38 -52.92
N ASP A 371 31.19 -7.67 -53.90
CA ASP A 371 31.89 -8.27 -55.03
C ASP A 371 32.96 -9.27 -54.57
N GLY A 372 32.89 -10.49 -55.11
CA GLY A 372 33.79 -11.58 -54.74
C GLY A 372 33.24 -12.56 -53.71
N TRP A 373 32.06 -12.29 -53.13
CA TRP A 373 31.38 -13.15 -52.16
C TRP A 373 29.97 -13.54 -52.62
N THR A 374 29.54 -14.75 -52.26
CA THR A 374 28.22 -15.30 -52.58
C THR A 374 27.71 -16.15 -51.40
N GLY A 375 26.51 -16.70 -51.54
CA GLY A 375 25.86 -17.50 -50.51
C GLY A 375 24.91 -16.69 -49.63
N PRO A 376 24.04 -17.35 -48.87
CA PRO A 376 23.00 -16.69 -48.06
C PRO A 376 23.58 -15.82 -46.93
N ALA A 377 24.83 -16.08 -46.53
CA ALA A 377 25.52 -15.35 -45.45
C ALA A 377 26.85 -14.72 -45.89
N CYS A 378 27.10 -14.63 -47.21
CA CYS A 378 28.32 -14.07 -47.81
C CYS A 378 29.64 -14.71 -47.33
N ASP A 379 29.56 -15.98 -46.95
CA ASP A 379 30.67 -16.80 -46.47
C ASP A 379 31.41 -17.51 -47.61
N CYS A 380 30.84 -17.54 -48.81
CA CYS A 380 31.36 -18.29 -49.95
C CYS A 380 32.13 -17.38 -50.91
N ARG A 381 33.36 -17.75 -51.28
CA ARG A 381 34.12 -17.01 -52.28
C ARG A 381 33.55 -17.28 -53.68
N ALA A 382 33.32 -16.23 -54.46
CA ALA A 382 32.79 -16.32 -55.82
C ALA A 382 33.81 -16.87 -56.83
N SER A 383 35.12 -16.68 -56.58
CA SER A 383 36.18 -17.12 -57.48
C SER A 383 36.66 -18.53 -57.15
N ASN A 384 37.02 -19.30 -58.18
CA ASN A 384 37.71 -20.58 -58.01
C ASN A 384 39.25 -20.48 -58.04
N GLU A 385 39.82 -19.28 -58.00
CA GLU A 385 41.27 -19.07 -58.14
C GLU A 385 42.09 -19.78 -57.07
N THR A 386 41.59 -19.81 -55.83
CA THR A 386 42.25 -20.47 -54.70
C THR A 386 42.26 -22.00 -54.82
N CYS A 387 41.45 -22.56 -55.72
CA CYS A 387 41.38 -24.00 -56.01
C CYS A 387 42.24 -24.40 -57.22
N MET A 388 42.97 -23.45 -57.83
CA MET A 388 43.86 -23.73 -58.95
C MET A 388 45.31 -23.92 -58.48
N PRO A 389 46.04 -24.93 -59.01
CA PRO A 389 47.43 -25.17 -58.64
C PRO A 389 48.39 -24.07 -59.16
N PRO A 390 49.52 -23.80 -58.47
CA PRO A 390 50.52 -22.82 -58.92
C PRO A 390 51.11 -23.24 -60.28
N GLY A 391 50.93 -22.40 -61.31
CA GLY A 391 51.41 -22.67 -62.68
C GLY A 391 50.32 -23.07 -63.68
N GLY A 392 49.06 -23.16 -63.25
CA GLY A 392 47.93 -23.53 -64.10
C GLY A 392 47.76 -25.06 -64.20
N GLY A 393 46.51 -25.52 -64.27
CA GLY A 393 46.15 -26.94 -64.26
C GLY A 393 44.66 -27.14 -64.04
N GLU A 394 44.24 -28.40 -63.84
CA GLU A 394 42.84 -28.71 -63.52
C GLU A 394 42.47 -28.26 -62.11
N LEU A 395 41.21 -27.84 -61.97
CA LEU A 395 40.64 -27.34 -60.73
C LEU A 395 40.69 -28.47 -59.67
N CYS A 396 41.24 -28.19 -58.49
CA CYS A 396 41.49 -29.19 -57.45
C CYS A 396 42.30 -30.41 -57.93
N SER A 397 43.21 -30.18 -58.88
CA SER A 397 44.05 -31.21 -59.51
C SER A 397 43.25 -32.35 -60.14
N GLY A 398 41.99 -32.11 -60.55
CA GLY A 398 41.11 -33.11 -61.17
C GLY A 398 40.47 -34.12 -60.18
N HIS A 399 40.76 -33.99 -58.89
CA HIS A 399 40.35 -34.96 -57.85
C HIS A 399 39.36 -34.37 -56.82
N GLY A 400 38.57 -33.37 -57.22
CA GLY A 400 37.60 -32.73 -56.33
C GLY A 400 36.77 -31.64 -57.00
N THR A 401 35.78 -31.12 -56.27
CA THR A 401 35.02 -29.92 -56.64
C THR A 401 35.48 -28.74 -55.78
N CYS A 402 35.56 -27.54 -56.36
CA CYS A 402 35.81 -26.34 -55.56
C CYS A 402 34.51 -25.79 -55.00
N GLU A 403 34.39 -25.82 -53.68
CA GLU A 403 33.26 -25.29 -52.95
C GLU A 403 33.78 -24.12 -52.11
N CYS A 404 33.28 -22.91 -52.41
CA CYS A 404 33.65 -21.68 -51.69
C CYS A 404 35.15 -21.37 -51.63
N GLY A 405 35.86 -21.65 -52.72
CA GLY A 405 37.30 -21.41 -52.80
C GLY A 405 38.16 -22.45 -52.07
N THR A 406 37.57 -23.55 -51.61
CA THR A 406 38.27 -24.70 -51.01
C THR A 406 38.00 -25.96 -51.82
N CYS A 407 39.05 -26.77 -52.04
CA CYS A 407 38.92 -28.04 -52.75
C CYS A 407 38.29 -29.12 -51.88
N ARG A 408 37.10 -29.56 -52.25
CA ARG A 408 36.44 -30.72 -51.67
C ARG A 408 36.79 -31.96 -52.49
N CYS A 409 37.82 -32.65 -52.03
CA CYS A 409 38.34 -33.83 -52.71
C CYS A 409 37.35 -35.00 -52.71
N THR A 410 37.29 -35.74 -53.82
CA THR A 410 36.47 -36.95 -53.95
C THR A 410 37.07 -38.11 -53.15
N VAL A 411 36.21 -39.01 -52.67
CA VAL A 411 36.62 -40.24 -51.97
C VAL A 411 36.42 -41.41 -52.92
N THR A 412 37.45 -42.21 -53.16
CA THR A 412 37.39 -43.41 -54.00
C THR A 412 37.62 -44.68 -53.15
N GLU A 413 37.35 -45.86 -53.71
CA GLU A 413 37.57 -47.15 -53.01
C GLU A 413 39.05 -47.39 -52.65
N ASP A 414 39.98 -46.76 -53.38
CA ASP A 414 41.43 -46.87 -53.17
C ASP A 414 42.00 -45.85 -52.17
N GLY A 415 41.19 -44.90 -51.68
CA GLY A 415 41.61 -43.93 -50.66
C GLY A 415 40.93 -42.56 -50.75
N ARG A 416 41.27 -41.69 -49.81
CA ARG A 416 40.79 -40.29 -49.77
C ARG A 416 41.91 -39.35 -50.21
N TYR A 417 41.67 -38.58 -51.26
CA TYR A 417 42.55 -37.48 -51.62
C TYR A 417 42.44 -36.37 -50.56
N THR A 418 43.58 -35.81 -50.15
CA THR A 418 43.68 -34.69 -49.22
C THR A 418 44.58 -33.63 -49.84
N GLY A 419 44.09 -32.40 -49.92
CA GLY A 419 44.79 -31.24 -50.47
C GLY A 419 45.06 -30.19 -49.42
#